data_AF-A0A7J4DR70-F1
#
_entry.id   AF-A0A7J4DR70-F1
#
_cell.length_a   1.000
_cell.length_b   1.000
_cell.length_c   1.000
_cell.angle_alpha   90.00
_cell.angle_beta   90.00
_cell.angle_gamma   90.00
#
_symmetry.space_group_name_H-M   'P 1'
#
loop_
_entity.id
_entity.type
_entity.pdbx_description
1 polymer ?
#
loop_
_entity_poly.entity_id
_entity_poly.type
_entity_poly.pdbx_seq_one_letter_code
_entity_poly.pdbx_strand_id
1 'polypeptide(L)'
;MNNGQFRISDPFMRQYFEQFDDGLYQLVRIEDLNNNYQQFKRNQQGWLEKITHSNGYQIHFKNSDKGLREEVDWFIDDENKGHIASLRYDDRGHLLSLESPVGSSFEWTYNNQNLLQSWKDSLHTQVTINYDEHNRVISTETSGAYHGDRFEYNDADRVTSYYPGGTEEVTHFYYDENENVVAKENAQGETNYFEYNTLNQKTADIDAKGRRTEYEYNFQGNIVLITKPDGSKTEYDYNIQGWLRRVTNSLNQSWNYTYDKQGNVTTIIDPAGGMEKYEYDVKGNLVATIDIRGSRVEREYDSHNRLIKITDSMGNITYIERDMLETVFEATKFTPPFNIHVVEVPQHVIDTIKELQGTLEATLYDDKWNVIARVPVKDLYDVVAKLEPGKVYAIVYDGIITQRMLDLAYDKQVKLLIANKIGNIERRPPGIQMLTFNDIL
;
A
#
# COMPACT_ATOMS: atom_id res chain seq x y z
N MET A 1 -27.22 -8.53 -22.87
CA MET A 1 -26.87 -9.63 -21.96
C MET A 1 -26.67 -10.86 -22.85
N ASN A 2 -25.44 -11.30 -23.06
CA ASN A 2 -25.12 -12.54 -23.79
C ASN A 2 -24.10 -13.29 -22.93
N ASN A 3 -24.32 -14.59 -22.73
CA ASN A 3 -23.39 -15.59 -22.18
C ASN A 3 -22.97 -15.49 -20.70
N GLY A 4 -23.90 -15.30 -19.74
CA GLY A 4 -23.57 -15.48 -18.31
C GLY A 4 -22.52 -14.50 -17.78
N GLN A 5 -22.34 -13.35 -18.43
CA GLN A 5 -21.41 -12.30 -18.02
C GLN A 5 -22.10 -10.94 -18.02
N PHE A 6 -21.74 -10.08 -17.07
CA PHE A 6 -22.12 -8.66 -17.11
C PHE A 6 -21.01 -7.76 -16.56
N ARG A 7 -21.15 -6.46 -16.81
CA ARG A 7 -20.24 -5.44 -16.32
C ARG A 7 -21.02 -4.30 -15.67
N ILE A 8 -20.52 -3.84 -14.52
CA ILE A 8 -20.93 -2.59 -13.89
C ILE A 8 -19.82 -1.57 -14.15
N SER A 9 -20.20 -0.32 -14.41
CA SER A 9 -19.25 0.77 -14.63
C SER A 9 -19.69 1.97 -13.81
N ASP A 10 -18.74 2.51 -13.06
CA ASP A 10 -18.89 3.75 -12.29
C ASP A 10 -17.88 4.79 -12.80
N PRO A 11 -17.89 6.03 -12.27
CA PRO A 11 -16.99 7.11 -12.67
C PRO A 11 -15.49 6.78 -12.66
N PHE A 12 -15.06 5.82 -11.85
CA PHE A 12 -13.64 5.58 -11.53
C PHE A 12 -13.18 4.17 -11.92
N MET A 13 -14.09 3.20 -11.99
CA MET A 13 -13.75 1.80 -12.21
C MET A 13 -14.84 1.02 -12.95
N ARG A 14 -14.44 -0.15 -13.44
CA ARG A 14 -15.31 -1.14 -14.07
C ARG A 14 -15.15 -2.47 -13.35
N GLN A 15 -16.27 -3.14 -13.15
CA GLN A 15 -16.35 -4.43 -12.45
C GLN A 15 -17.01 -5.44 -13.38
N TYR A 16 -16.38 -6.59 -13.56
CA TYR A 16 -16.82 -7.66 -14.46
C TYR A 16 -17.22 -8.88 -13.65
N PHE A 17 -18.35 -9.47 -14.02
CA PHE A 17 -18.94 -10.61 -13.35
C PHE A 17 -19.22 -11.74 -14.34
N GLU A 18 -19.04 -12.97 -13.88
CA GLU A 18 -19.39 -14.18 -14.61
C GLU A 18 -20.24 -15.08 -13.71
N GLN A 19 -21.16 -15.84 -14.31
CA GLN A 19 -22.00 -16.80 -13.62
C GLN A 19 -21.29 -18.16 -13.55
N PHE A 20 -21.24 -18.74 -12.35
CA PHE A 20 -20.63 -20.05 -12.09
C PHE A 20 -21.71 -21.14 -11.86
N ASP A 21 -21.30 -22.39 -11.62
CA ASP A 21 -22.21 -23.54 -11.49
C ASP A 21 -23.17 -23.42 -10.29
N ASP A 22 -22.84 -22.57 -9.31
CA ASP A 22 -23.70 -22.21 -8.19
C ASP A 22 -24.85 -21.25 -8.58
N GLY A 23 -24.88 -20.80 -9.84
CA GLY A 23 -25.84 -19.86 -10.38
C GLY A 23 -25.59 -18.41 -9.96
N LEU A 24 -24.54 -18.13 -9.19
CA LEU A 24 -24.19 -16.81 -8.71
C LEU A 24 -23.29 -16.10 -9.72
N TYR A 25 -23.54 -14.81 -9.91
CA TYR A 25 -22.62 -13.94 -10.62
C TYR A 25 -21.55 -13.46 -9.65
N GLN A 26 -20.31 -13.84 -9.92
CA GLN A 26 -19.18 -13.50 -9.07
C GLN A 26 -18.22 -12.60 -9.82
N LEU A 27 -17.60 -11.69 -9.07
CA LEU A 27 -16.59 -10.78 -9.57
C LEU A 27 -15.38 -11.56 -10.10
N VAL A 28 -15.04 -11.32 -11.36
CA VAL A 28 -13.87 -11.90 -12.03
C VAL A 28 -12.81 -10.87 -12.36
N ARG A 29 -13.15 -9.58 -12.44
CA ARG A 29 -12.19 -8.52 -12.71
C ARG A 29 -12.67 -7.18 -12.18
N ILE A 30 -11.75 -6.42 -11.60
CA ILE A 30 -11.89 -4.99 -11.35
C ILE A 30 -10.81 -4.29 -12.17
N GLU A 31 -11.15 -3.21 -12.86
CA GLU A 31 -10.17 -2.35 -13.52
C GLU A 31 -10.51 -0.87 -13.36
N ASP A 32 -9.48 -0.04 -13.16
CA ASP A 32 -9.60 1.41 -13.22
C ASP A 32 -9.58 1.91 -14.67
N LEU A 33 -9.74 3.23 -14.85
CA LEU A 33 -9.70 3.85 -16.18
C LEU A 33 -8.28 3.93 -16.79
N ASN A 34 -7.24 3.69 -16.00
CA ASN A 34 -5.85 3.56 -16.43
C ASN A 34 -5.50 2.11 -16.85
N ASN A 35 -6.49 1.21 -16.85
CA ASN A 35 -6.35 -0.22 -17.10
C ASN A 35 -5.47 -0.96 -16.07
N ASN A 36 -5.26 -0.39 -14.88
CA ASN A 36 -4.80 -1.17 -13.74
C ASN A 36 -5.94 -2.07 -13.29
N TYR A 37 -5.62 -3.32 -12.96
CA TYR A 37 -6.66 -4.31 -12.71
C TYR A 37 -6.28 -5.31 -11.65
N GLN A 38 -7.30 -5.91 -11.06
CA GLN A 38 -7.23 -7.16 -10.33
C GLN A 38 -8.12 -8.18 -11.03
N GLN A 39 -7.54 -9.29 -11.43
CA GLN A 39 -8.22 -10.43 -12.05
C GLN A 39 -8.38 -11.53 -11.01
N PHE A 40 -9.58 -12.07 -10.88
CA PHE A 40 -9.97 -13.12 -9.96
C PHE A 40 -10.26 -14.38 -10.76
N LYS A 41 -9.36 -15.36 -10.69
CA LYS A 41 -9.54 -16.68 -11.30
C LYS A 41 -10.23 -17.60 -10.29
N ARG A 42 -11.32 -18.22 -10.73
CA ARG A 42 -12.13 -19.15 -9.95
C ARG A 42 -12.23 -20.50 -10.66
N ASN A 43 -12.44 -21.57 -9.90
CA ASN A 43 -12.82 -22.86 -10.47
C ASN A 43 -14.30 -22.87 -10.91
N GLN A 44 -14.78 -23.99 -11.45
CA GLN A 44 -16.17 -24.12 -11.93
C GLN A 44 -17.21 -23.96 -10.80
N GLN A 45 -16.85 -24.34 -9.58
CA GLN A 45 -17.65 -24.18 -8.37
C GLN A 45 -17.61 -22.74 -7.80
N GLY A 46 -16.92 -21.80 -8.46
CA GLY A 46 -16.83 -20.39 -8.06
C GLY A 46 -15.78 -20.10 -6.97
N TRP A 47 -14.99 -21.08 -6.55
CA TRP A 47 -13.97 -20.89 -5.52
C TRP A 47 -12.78 -20.14 -6.08
N LEU A 48 -12.35 -19.09 -5.37
CA LEU A 48 -11.21 -18.27 -5.77
C LEU A 48 -9.91 -19.07 -5.66
N GLU A 49 -9.17 -19.21 -6.75
CA GLU A 49 -7.89 -19.93 -6.80
C GLU A 49 -6.70 -18.98 -6.95
N LYS A 50 -6.92 -17.83 -7.60
CA LYS A 50 -5.85 -16.88 -7.86
C LYS A 50 -6.38 -15.45 -8.04
N ILE A 51 -5.67 -14.48 -7.47
CA ILE A 51 -5.77 -13.07 -7.82
C ILE A 51 -4.51 -12.68 -8.60
N THR A 52 -4.64 -11.87 -9.65
CA THR A 52 -3.53 -11.30 -10.42
C THR A 52 -3.73 -9.81 -10.57
N HIS A 53 -2.75 -9.03 -10.14
CA HIS A 53 -2.73 -7.58 -10.32
C HIS A 53 -2.05 -7.23 -11.65
N SER A 54 -2.41 -6.08 -12.26
CA SER A 54 -1.86 -5.60 -13.54
C SER A 54 -0.35 -5.35 -13.53
N ASN A 55 0.24 -5.25 -12.35
CA ASN A 55 1.69 -5.13 -12.16
C ASN A 55 2.42 -6.48 -12.05
N GLY A 56 1.73 -7.62 -12.19
CA GLY A 56 2.35 -8.95 -12.16
C GLY A 56 2.24 -9.70 -10.83
N TYR A 57 1.93 -9.02 -9.73
CA TYR A 57 1.76 -9.67 -8.42
C TYR A 57 0.55 -10.57 -8.40
N GLN A 58 0.69 -11.71 -7.73
CA GLN A 58 -0.33 -12.74 -7.67
C GLN A 58 -0.47 -13.25 -6.23
N ILE A 59 -1.71 -13.60 -5.89
CA ILE A 59 -2.01 -14.35 -4.68
C ILE A 59 -2.67 -15.64 -5.14
N HIS A 60 -2.15 -16.77 -4.69
CA HIS A 60 -2.68 -18.09 -4.99
C HIS A 60 -3.32 -18.67 -3.76
N PHE A 61 -4.31 -19.52 -4.00
CA PHE A 61 -5.17 -20.03 -2.97
C PHE A 61 -5.44 -21.51 -3.16
N LYS A 62 -5.15 -22.28 -2.13
CA LYS A 62 -5.53 -23.68 -2.05
C LYS A 62 -6.85 -23.81 -1.31
N ASN A 63 -7.76 -24.61 -1.86
CA ASN A 63 -9.05 -24.89 -1.27
C ASN A 63 -9.19 -26.38 -0.97
N SER A 64 -9.89 -26.69 0.11
CA SER A 64 -10.36 -28.04 0.38
C SER A 64 -11.44 -28.47 -0.62
N ASP A 65 -11.80 -29.75 -0.62
CA ASP A 65 -12.90 -30.30 -1.41
C ASP A 65 -14.29 -29.73 -1.04
N LYS A 66 -14.38 -28.91 0.02
CA LYS A 66 -15.58 -28.16 0.42
C LYS A 66 -15.49 -26.67 0.09
N GLY A 67 -14.41 -26.21 -0.54
CA GLY A 67 -14.20 -24.80 -0.88
C GLY A 67 -13.68 -23.93 0.26
N LEU A 68 -13.25 -24.54 1.38
CA LEU A 68 -12.65 -23.82 2.49
C LEU A 68 -11.19 -23.51 2.17
N ARG A 69 -10.75 -22.28 2.46
CA ARG A 69 -9.40 -21.81 2.13
C ARG A 69 -8.37 -22.43 3.05
N GLU A 70 -7.46 -23.26 2.56
CA GLU A 70 -6.45 -23.96 3.39
C GLU A 70 -5.08 -23.28 3.37
N GLU A 71 -4.67 -22.75 2.22
CA GLU A 71 -3.36 -22.09 2.06
C GLU A 71 -3.50 -20.81 1.24
N VAL A 72 -2.69 -19.82 1.59
CA VAL A 72 -2.54 -18.55 0.88
C VAL A 72 -1.06 -18.29 0.65
N ASP A 73 -0.70 -18.02 -0.61
CA ASP A 73 0.68 -17.79 -1.03
C ASP A 73 0.76 -16.58 -1.96
N TRP A 74 1.86 -15.85 -1.93
CA TRP A 74 2.13 -14.78 -2.90
C TRP A 74 3.15 -15.22 -3.93
N PHE A 75 3.02 -14.69 -5.15
CA PHE A 75 3.88 -14.94 -6.29
C PHE A 75 4.09 -13.66 -7.09
N ILE A 76 5.34 -13.37 -7.46
CA ILE A 76 5.67 -12.39 -8.49
C ILE A 76 6.10 -13.14 -9.75
N ASP A 77 6.99 -14.12 -9.57
CA ASP A 77 7.46 -15.04 -10.61
C ASP A 77 7.81 -16.41 -9.98
N ASP A 78 8.36 -17.33 -10.77
CA ASP A 78 8.66 -18.70 -10.32
C ASP A 78 9.73 -18.77 -9.22
N GLU A 79 10.62 -17.78 -9.15
CA GLU A 79 11.71 -17.66 -8.19
C GLU A 79 11.32 -16.80 -6.97
N ASN A 80 10.44 -15.81 -7.17
CA ASN A 80 9.95 -14.88 -6.16
C ASN A 80 8.52 -15.23 -5.72
N LYS A 81 8.44 -16.12 -4.73
CA LYS A 81 7.19 -16.55 -4.10
C LYS A 81 7.36 -16.80 -2.60
N GLY A 82 6.27 -16.77 -1.85
CA GLY A 82 6.30 -17.05 -0.42
C GLY A 82 4.95 -17.42 0.16
N HIS A 83 4.99 -17.99 1.37
CA HIS A 83 3.80 -18.42 2.09
C HIS A 83 3.24 -17.30 2.96
N ILE A 84 1.92 -17.09 2.92
CA ILE A 84 1.22 -16.07 3.72
C ILE A 84 0.55 -16.71 4.93
N ALA A 85 -0.26 -17.75 4.71
CA ALA A 85 -1.06 -18.34 5.78
C ALA A 85 -1.51 -19.77 5.48
N SER A 86 -1.57 -20.57 6.54
CA SER A 86 -2.21 -21.88 6.60
C SER A 86 -3.43 -21.80 7.51
N LEU A 87 -4.58 -22.29 7.04
CA LEU A 87 -5.86 -22.18 7.73
C LEU A 87 -6.47 -23.57 7.96
N ARG A 88 -7.08 -23.77 9.12
CA ARG A 88 -7.74 -25.03 9.50
C ARG A 88 -9.15 -24.80 9.97
N TYR A 89 -10.02 -25.77 9.71
CA TYR A 89 -11.44 -25.66 10.03
C TYR A 89 -11.94 -26.90 10.78
N ASP A 90 -13.06 -26.75 11.47
CA ASP A 90 -13.85 -27.88 11.94
C ASP A 90 -14.69 -28.51 10.82
N ASP A 91 -15.39 -29.60 11.11
CA ASP A 91 -16.25 -30.29 10.13
C ASP A 91 -17.42 -29.44 9.62
N ARG A 92 -17.81 -28.41 10.38
CA ARG A 92 -18.90 -27.46 10.06
C ARG A 92 -18.40 -26.28 9.23
N GLY A 93 -17.09 -26.12 9.07
CA GLY A 93 -16.46 -25.06 8.30
C GLY A 93 -16.10 -23.81 9.10
N HIS A 94 -16.12 -23.87 10.44
CA HIS A 94 -15.63 -22.77 11.26
C HIS A 94 -14.11 -22.75 11.28
N LEU A 95 -13.51 -21.56 11.14
CA LEU A 95 -12.05 -21.39 11.17
C LEU A 95 -11.53 -21.63 12.59
N LEU A 96 -10.69 -22.66 12.77
CA LEU A 96 -10.09 -23.05 14.05
C LEU A 96 -8.71 -22.43 14.26
N SER A 97 -7.91 -22.32 13.21
CA SER A 97 -6.58 -21.71 13.30
C SER A 97 -6.14 -21.07 12.00
N LEU A 98 -5.29 -20.06 12.13
CA LEU A 98 -4.55 -19.39 11.07
C LEU A 98 -3.10 -19.28 11.54
N GLU A 99 -2.20 -19.93 10.83
CA GLU A 99 -0.77 -19.86 11.07
C GLU A 99 -0.14 -19.01 9.96
N SER A 100 0.64 -18.00 10.33
CA SER A 100 1.29 -17.09 9.39
C SER A 100 2.76 -16.89 9.76
N PRO A 101 3.71 -17.10 8.82
CA PRO A 101 5.13 -16.81 9.05
C PRO A 101 5.48 -15.32 8.89
N VAL A 102 4.60 -14.55 8.24
CA VAL A 102 4.80 -13.14 7.90
C VAL A 102 3.90 -12.19 8.71
N GLY A 103 3.00 -12.75 9.52
CA GLY A 103 2.06 -12.00 10.36
C GLY A 103 1.68 -12.78 11.63
N SER A 104 0.70 -12.27 12.36
CA SER A 104 0.22 -12.92 13.59
C SER A 104 -0.52 -14.23 13.28
N SER A 105 -0.33 -15.21 14.16
CA SER A 105 -1.10 -16.46 14.13
C SER A 105 -2.25 -16.40 15.14
N PHE A 106 -3.36 -17.07 14.84
CA PHE A 106 -4.59 -17.01 15.61
C PHE A 106 -5.23 -18.40 15.77
N GLU A 107 -5.92 -18.58 16.89
CA GLU A 107 -6.79 -19.73 17.14
C GLU A 107 -8.16 -19.23 17.59
N TRP A 108 -9.23 -19.90 17.14
CA TRP A 108 -10.62 -19.58 17.50
C TRP A 108 -11.34 -20.78 18.09
N THR A 109 -12.32 -20.51 18.96
CA THR A 109 -13.25 -21.50 19.50
C THR A 109 -14.68 -21.04 19.31
N TYR A 110 -15.61 -21.98 19.22
CA TYR A 110 -17.03 -21.70 18.98
C TYR A 110 -17.88 -22.41 20.03
N ASN A 111 -18.98 -21.77 20.42
CA ASN A 111 -19.91 -22.35 21.35
C ASN A 111 -20.85 -23.37 20.65
N ASN A 112 -21.72 -24.01 21.43
CA ASN A 112 -22.67 -25.00 20.90
C ASN A 112 -23.73 -24.43 19.94
N GLN A 113 -23.89 -23.10 19.89
CA GLN A 113 -24.78 -22.39 18.96
C GLN A 113 -24.05 -21.96 17.67
N ASN A 114 -22.79 -22.39 17.48
CA ASN A 114 -21.92 -22.01 16.36
C ASN A 114 -21.51 -20.53 16.34
N LEU A 115 -21.57 -19.84 17.48
CA LEU A 115 -21.08 -18.47 17.62
C LEU A 115 -19.62 -18.50 18.05
N LEU A 116 -18.84 -17.53 17.58
CA LEU A 116 -17.45 -17.35 18.01
C LEU A 116 -17.41 -17.11 19.53
N GLN A 117 -16.81 -18.02 20.27
CA GLN A 117 -16.75 -17.96 21.73
C GLN A 117 -15.45 -17.31 22.21
N SER A 118 -14.33 -17.63 21.59
CA SER A 118 -13.05 -17.02 21.95
C SER A 118 -12.08 -17.02 20.78
N TRP A 119 -11.10 -16.14 20.85
CA TRP A 119 -9.90 -16.23 20.02
C TRP A 119 -8.66 -15.85 20.81
N LYS A 120 -7.49 -16.33 20.36
CA LYS A 120 -6.20 -15.92 20.90
C LYS A 120 -5.18 -15.74 19.79
N ASP A 121 -4.23 -14.84 19.99
CA ASP A 121 -3.09 -14.64 19.09
C ASP A 121 -1.80 -15.28 19.63
N SER A 122 -0.76 -15.33 18.79
CA SER A 122 0.58 -15.79 19.16
C SER A 122 1.30 -14.90 20.19
N LEU A 123 0.76 -13.72 20.50
CA LEU A 123 1.30 -12.76 21.47
C LEU A 123 0.62 -12.87 22.85
N HIS A 124 -0.21 -13.90 23.06
CA HIS A 124 -0.98 -14.18 24.29
C HIS A 124 -2.14 -13.21 24.57
N THR A 125 -2.56 -12.41 23.58
CA THR A 125 -3.87 -11.77 23.65
C THR A 125 -4.92 -12.87 23.55
N GLN A 126 -5.86 -12.90 24.48
CA GLN A 126 -7.01 -13.80 24.44
C GLN A 126 -8.26 -12.96 24.63
N VAL A 127 -9.27 -13.21 23.80
CA VAL A 127 -10.58 -12.58 23.89
C VAL A 127 -11.66 -13.65 24.00
N THR A 128 -12.59 -13.47 24.92
CA THR A 128 -13.81 -14.25 25.07
C THR A 128 -15.01 -13.36 24.79
N ILE A 129 -16.00 -13.87 24.06
CA ILE A 129 -17.23 -13.16 23.68
C ILE A 129 -18.42 -13.86 24.32
N ASN A 130 -19.23 -13.11 25.06
CA ASN A 130 -20.44 -13.60 25.70
C ASN A 130 -21.67 -13.03 25.01
N TYR A 131 -22.72 -13.85 24.91
CA TYR A 131 -23.93 -13.54 24.17
C TYR A 131 -25.17 -13.64 25.06
N ASP A 132 -26.21 -12.87 24.72
CA ASP A 132 -27.55 -13.09 25.26
C ASP A 132 -28.29 -14.24 24.53
N GLU A 133 -29.53 -14.48 24.94
CA GLU A 133 -30.41 -15.50 24.36
C GLU A 133 -30.81 -15.23 22.89
N HIS A 134 -30.63 -13.99 22.41
CA HIS A 134 -30.87 -13.57 21.04
C HIS A 134 -29.57 -13.58 20.20
N ASN A 135 -28.48 -14.17 20.72
CA ASN A 135 -27.16 -14.24 20.10
C ASN A 135 -26.50 -12.87 19.86
N ARG A 136 -26.86 -11.84 20.64
CA ARG A 136 -26.20 -10.52 20.62
C ARG A 136 -25.08 -10.49 21.64
N VAL A 137 -23.96 -9.83 21.31
CA VAL A 137 -22.80 -9.71 22.21
C VAL A 137 -23.19 -8.87 23.42
N ILE A 138 -23.06 -9.39 24.64
CA ILE A 138 -23.33 -8.63 25.88
C ILE A 138 -22.05 -8.29 26.65
N SER A 139 -20.96 -9.02 26.43
CA SER A 139 -19.67 -8.62 26.94
C SER A 139 -18.50 -9.24 26.17
N THR A 140 -17.36 -8.57 26.24
CA THR A 140 -16.07 -9.15 25.83
C THR A 140 -15.08 -9.10 26.98
N GLU A 141 -14.37 -10.19 27.18
CA GLU A 141 -13.29 -10.29 28.16
C GLU A 141 -11.98 -10.43 27.40
N THR A 142 -10.96 -9.66 27.76
CA THR A 142 -9.63 -9.76 27.15
C THR A 142 -8.53 -9.84 28.19
N SER A 143 -7.41 -10.49 27.85
CA SER A 143 -6.22 -10.58 28.71
C SER A 143 -5.42 -9.27 28.81
N GLY A 144 -5.79 -8.22 28.07
CA GLY A 144 -5.14 -6.90 28.07
C GLY A 144 -5.64 -5.92 29.13
N ALA A 145 -4.98 -4.76 29.23
CA ALA A 145 -5.28 -3.70 30.21
C ALA A 145 -6.65 -3.02 30.02
N TYR A 146 -7.22 -3.12 28.83
CA TYR A 146 -8.57 -2.63 28.50
C TYR A 146 -9.46 -3.85 28.32
N HIS A 147 -10.17 -4.24 29.37
CA HIS A 147 -10.97 -5.46 29.42
C HIS A 147 -12.41 -5.19 29.89
N GLY A 148 -13.36 -6.03 29.44
CA GLY A 148 -14.71 -6.03 29.99
C GLY A 148 -15.65 -5.02 29.35
N ASP A 149 -15.59 -4.85 28.02
CA ASP A 149 -16.65 -4.14 27.30
C ASP A 149 -17.98 -4.82 27.58
N ARG A 150 -19.04 -4.06 27.81
CA ARG A 150 -20.40 -4.58 28.00
C ARG A 150 -21.40 -3.85 27.12
N PHE A 151 -22.46 -4.56 26.77
CA PHE A 151 -23.54 -4.04 25.94
C PHE A 151 -24.88 -4.42 26.56
N GLU A 152 -25.78 -3.44 26.61
CA GLU A 152 -27.18 -3.66 26.95
C GLU A 152 -28.06 -3.22 25.78
N TYR A 153 -29.13 -3.97 25.53
CA TYR A 153 -30.03 -3.76 24.41
C TYR A 153 -31.45 -3.55 24.90
N ASN A 154 -32.06 -2.46 24.48
CA ASN A 154 -33.48 -2.17 24.70
C ASN A 154 -34.17 -2.10 23.34
N ASP A 155 -34.79 -3.21 22.93
CA ASP A 155 -35.44 -3.33 21.62
C ASP A 155 -36.72 -2.48 21.50
N ALA A 156 -37.42 -2.25 22.61
CA ALA A 156 -38.64 -1.44 22.62
C ALA A 156 -38.36 0.02 22.27
N ASP A 157 -37.24 0.54 22.78
CA ASP A 157 -36.81 1.92 22.57
C ASP A 157 -35.74 2.05 21.46
N ARG A 158 -35.32 0.92 20.88
CA ARG A 158 -34.20 0.82 19.92
C ARG A 158 -32.95 1.54 20.43
N VAL A 159 -32.51 1.13 21.61
CA VAL A 159 -31.31 1.68 22.26
C VAL A 159 -30.28 0.59 22.50
N THR A 160 -29.02 0.90 22.22
CA THR A 160 -27.87 0.13 22.69
C THR A 160 -27.07 0.98 23.67
N SER A 161 -26.84 0.46 24.86
CA SER A 161 -25.94 1.05 25.86
C SER A 161 -24.59 0.33 25.78
N TYR A 162 -23.52 1.07 25.51
CA TYR A 162 -22.16 0.54 25.49
C TYR A 162 -21.38 1.02 26.71
N TYR A 163 -20.78 0.07 27.43
CA TYR A 163 -19.92 0.30 28.57
C TYR A 163 -18.48 -0.07 28.19
N PRO A 164 -17.58 0.91 28.00
CA PRO A 164 -16.19 0.63 27.69
C PRO A 164 -15.49 -0.10 28.84
N GLY A 165 -14.71 -1.11 28.49
CA GLY A 165 -13.93 -1.91 29.41
C GLY A 165 -13.02 -1.07 30.31
N GLY A 166 -12.97 -1.42 31.60
CA GLY A 166 -12.19 -0.70 32.61
C GLY A 166 -12.85 0.57 33.14
N THR A 167 -14.08 0.89 32.74
CA THR A 167 -14.85 2.05 33.22
C THR A 167 -16.31 1.70 33.51
N GLU A 168 -17.02 2.61 34.17
CA GLU A 168 -18.49 2.59 34.28
C GLU A 168 -19.13 3.70 33.43
N GLU A 169 -18.37 4.29 32.51
CA GLU A 169 -18.92 5.21 31.53
C GLU A 169 -19.89 4.46 30.61
N VAL A 170 -20.97 5.12 30.21
CA VAL A 170 -21.96 4.55 29.29
C VAL A 170 -22.16 5.50 28.12
N THR A 171 -22.25 4.93 26.91
CA THR A 171 -22.66 5.64 25.71
C THR A 171 -23.94 5.01 25.18
N HIS A 172 -24.98 5.81 24.99
CA HIS A 172 -26.24 5.35 24.41
C HIS A 172 -26.29 5.66 22.91
N PHE A 173 -26.68 4.66 22.13
CA PHE A 173 -26.96 4.78 20.70
C PHE A 173 -28.45 4.55 20.47
N TYR A 174 -29.11 5.49 19.81
CA TYR A 174 -30.54 5.43 19.49
C TYR A 174 -30.71 5.21 18.00
N TYR A 175 -31.61 4.31 17.61
CA TYR A 175 -31.79 3.92 16.20
C TYR A 175 -33.19 4.23 15.66
N ASP A 176 -33.29 4.57 14.37
CA ASP A 176 -34.57 4.67 13.66
C ASP A 176 -35.09 3.30 13.17
N GLU A 177 -36.13 3.29 12.33
CA GLU A 177 -36.71 2.07 11.75
C GLU A 177 -35.80 1.36 10.74
N ASN A 178 -34.84 2.08 10.18
CA ASN A 178 -33.89 1.57 9.20
C ASN A 178 -32.53 1.24 9.85
N GLU A 179 -32.48 1.16 11.18
CA GLU A 179 -31.26 0.90 11.98
C GLU A 179 -30.18 1.98 11.81
N ASN A 180 -30.54 3.20 11.38
CA ASN A 180 -29.61 4.32 11.38
C ASN A 180 -29.48 4.87 12.82
N VAL A 181 -28.24 5.18 13.25
CA VAL A 181 -28.02 5.88 14.52
C VAL A 181 -28.52 7.33 14.39
N VAL A 182 -29.60 7.67 15.11
CA VAL A 182 -30.22 9.00 15.12
C VAL A 182 -29.81 9.86 16.32
N ALA A 183 -29.27 9.24 17.36
CA ALA A 183 -28.63 9.97 18.45
C ALA A 183 -27.51 9.15 19.10
N LYS A 184 -26.50 9.87 19.61
CA LYS A 184 -25.42 9.34 20.42
C LYS A 184 -25.24 10.20 21.65
N GLU A 185 -25.49 9.64 22.83
CA GLU A 185 -25.32 10.30 24.12
C GLU A 185 -24.06 9.75 24.82
N ASN A 186 -23.17 10.64 25.26
CA ASN A 186 -21.97 10.24 26.01
C ASN A 186 -22.27 10.10 27.52
N ALA A 187 -21.27 9.65 28.29
CA ALA A 187 -21.41 9.44 29.73
C ALA A 187 -21.70 10.71 30.54
N GLN A 188 -21.52 11.90 29.94
CA GLN A 188 -21.84 13.20 30.54
C GLN A 188 -23.26 13.67 30.20
N GLY A 189 -24.04 12.89 29.43
CA GLY A 189 -25.37 13.25 28.96
C GLY A 189 -25.38 14.21 27.78
N GLU A 190 -24.23 14.49 27.17
CA GLU A 190 -24.14 15.29 25.96
C GLU A 190 -24.58 14.43 24.76
N THR A 191 -25.63 14.88 24.07
CA THR A 191 -26.24 14.12 22.97
C THR A 191 -26.00 14.78 21.63
N ASN A 192 -25.39 14.06 20.69
CA ASN A 192 -25.37 14.42 19.28
C ASN A 192 -26.54 13.74 18.56
N TYR A 193 -27.17 14.42 17.61
CA TYR A 193 -28.26 13.89 16.80
C TYR A 193 -27.88 13.82 15.31
N PHE A 194 -28.47 12.86 14.61
CA PHE A 194 -28.25 12.64 13.19
C PHE A 194 -29.59 12.47 12.49
N GLU A 195 -29.73 13.08 11.32
CA GLU A 195 -30.92 12.95 10.48
C GLU A 195 -30.56 12.29 9.16
N TYR A 196 -31.49 11.53 8.58
CA TYR A 196 -31.29 10.80 7.34
C TYR A 196 -32.46 11.04 6.37
N ASN A 197 -32.18 11.02 5.07
CA ASN A 197 -33.22 11.02 4.04
C ASN A 197 -33.77 9.61 3.78
N THR A 198 -34.74 9.49 2.87
CA THR A 198 -35.37 8.22 2.49
C THR A 198 -34.44 7.22 1.80
N LEU A 199 -33.23 7.63 1.42
CA LEU A 199 -32.17 6.77 0.87
C LEU A 199 -31.13 6.39 1.93
N ASN A 200 -31.42 6.62 3.22
CA ASN A 200 -30.53 6.42 4.37
C ASN A 200 -29.21 7.22 4.28
N GLN A 201 -29.23 8.37 3.58
CA GLN A 201 -28.08 9.28 3.55
C GLN A 201 -28.21 10.33 4.65
N LYS A 202 -27.15 10.55 5.43
CA LYS A 202 -27.14 11.49 6.55
C LYS A 202 -27.31 12.94 6.04
N THR A 203 -28.41 13.60 6.38
CA THR A 203 -28.71 14.99 5.98
C THR A 203 -28.33 16.02 7.02
N ALA A 204 -28.16 15.63 8.28
CA ALA A 204 -27.72 16.55 9.33
C ALA A 204 -26.88 15.87 10.41
N ASP A 205 -25.97 16.66 10.99
CA ASP A 205 -25.22 16.38 12.21
C ASP A 205 -25.46 17.54 13.19
N ILE A 206 -26.06 17.27 14.34
CA ILE A 206 -26.41 18.26 15.34
C ILE A 206 -25.63 17.91 16.60
N ASP A 207 -24.67 18.74 16.97
CA ASP A 207 -23.90 18.47 18.18
C ASP A 207 -24.70 18.73 19.46
N ALA A 208 -24.13 18.35 20.61
CA ALA A 208 -24.73 18.55 21.93
C ALA A 208 -25.04 20.01 22.30
N LYS A 209 -24.52 20.99 21.57
CA LYS A 209 -24.83 22.42 21.73
C LYS A 209 -25.95 22.89 20.80
N GLY A 210 -26.57 21.98 20.04
CA GLY A 210 -27.57 22.28 19.03
C GLY A 210 -26.99 22.88 17.74
N ARG A 211 -25.66 22.85 17.55
CA ARG A 211 -25.03 23.40 16.34
C ARG A 211 -25.21 22.39 15.21
N ARG A 212 -25.88 22.82 14.14
CA ARG A 212 -26.31 21.97 13.03
C ARG A 212 -25.41 22.12 11.80
N THR A 213 -24.93 21.01 11.27
CA THR A 213 -24.28 20.90 9.96
C THR A 213 -25.18 20.10 9.03
N GLU A 214 -25.51 20.65 7.86
CA GLU A 214 -26.43 20.02 6.89
C GLU A 214 -25.69 19.58 5.63
N TYR A 215 -26.19 18.51 5.01
CA TYR A 215 -25.64 17.91 3.80
C TYR A 215 -26.73 17.73 2.74
N GLU A 216 -26.48 18.19 1.52
CA GLU A 216 -27.35 17.93 0.35
C GLU A 216 -26.61 17.04 -0.65
N TYR A 217 -27.34 16.16 -1.33
CA TYR A 217 -26.81 15.17 -2.26
C TYR A 217 -27.41 15.31 -3.65
N ASN A 218 -26.63 15.02 -4.69
CA ASN A 218 -27.17 14.83 -6.04
C ASN A 218 -27.77 13.42 -6.21
N PHE A 219 -28.35 13.15 -7.39
CA PHE A 219 -28.96 11.86 -7.71
C PHE A 219 -27.97 10.66 -7.75
N GLN A 220 -26.67 10.93 -7.84
CA GLN A 220 -25.60 9.91 -7.78
C GLN A 220 -25.13 9.66 -6.34
N GLY A 221 -25.67 10.39 -5.36
CA GLY A 221 -25.29 10.29 -3.95
C GLY A 221 -24.03 11.07 -3.57
N ASN A 222 -23.54 11.97 -4.43
CA ASN A 222 -22.43 12.87 -4.10
C ASN A 222 -22.95 14.09 -3.34
N ILE A 223 -22.22 14.54 -2.31
CA ILE A 223 -22.53 15.77 -1.57
C ILE A 223 -22.36 16.97 -2.51
N VAL A 224 -23.38 17.82 -2.65
CA VAL A 224 -23.34 19.06 -3.46
C VAL A 224 -23.31 20.33 -2.62
N LEU A 225 -23.75 20.27 -1.37
CA LEU A 225 -23.72 21.40 -0.45
C LEU A 225 -23.49 20.91 0.99
N ILE A 226 -22.61 21.62 1.70
CA ILE A 226 -22.48 21.54 3.15
C ILE A 226 -22.80 22.91 3.74
N THR A 227 -23.75 22.98 4.67
CA THR A 227 -24.06 24.20 5.42
C THR A 227 -23.63 24.01 6.88
N LYS A 228 -22.74 24.86 7.38
CA LYS A 228 -22.24 24.83 8.76
C LYS A 228 -23.17 25.59 9.72
N PRO A 229 -22.99 25.42 11.05
CA PRO A 229 -23.84 26.08 12.05
C PRO A 229 -23.84 27.62 12.00
N ASP A 230 -22.79 28.24 11.49
CA ASP A 230 -22.68 29.69 11.30
C ASP A 230 -23.32 30.17 9.99
N GLY A 231 -23.97 29.28 9.23
CA GLY A 231 -24.55 29.55 7.92
C GLY A 231 -23.54 29.55 6.78
N SER A 232 -22.24 29.32 7.05
CA SER A 232 -21.23 29.22 6.01
C SER A 232 -21.46 27.97 5.14
N LYS A 233 -21.35 28.15 3.82
CA LYS A 233 -21.65 27.13 2.82
C LYS A 233 -20.41 26.69 2.07
N THR A 234 -20.31 25.40 1.76
CA THR A 234 -19.35 24.87 0.80
C THR A 234 -20.11 24.10 -0.28
N GLU A 235 -19.98 24.53 -1.52
CA GLU A 235 -20.63 23.93 -2.70
C GLU A 235 -19.65 23.05 -3.47
N TYR A 236 -20.15 21.93 -3.99
CA TYR A 236 -19.39 20.94 -4.75
C TYR A 236 -20.08 20.67 -6.08
N ASP A 237 -19.39 20.99 -7.18
CA ASP A 237 -19.88 20.74 -8.53
C ASP A 237 -19.16 19.55 -9.15
N TYR A 238 -19.92 18.66 -9.78
CA TYR A 238 -19.40 17.48 -10.47
C TYR A 238 -19.66 17.59 -11.97
N ASN A 239 -18.78 16.98 -12.79
CA ASN A 239 -19.03 16.82 -14.21
C ASN A 239 -20.00 15.64 -14.47
N ILE A 240 -20.35 15.39 -15.75
CA ILE A 240 -21.27 14.30 -16.12
C ILE A 240 -20.71 12.91 -15.81
N GLN A 241 -19.38 12.79 -15.72
CA GLN A 241 -18.71 11.57 -15.28
C GLN A 241 -18.76 11.40 -13.76
N GLY A 242 -19.23 12.37 -12.98
CA GLY A 242 -19.24 12.30 -11.51
C GLY A 242 -17.92 12.73 -10.85
N TRP A 243 -16.97 13.31 -11.59
CA TRP A 243 -15.72 13.85 -11.04
C TRP A 243 -15.91 15.29 -10.55
N LEU A 244 -15.29 15.61 -9.42
CA LEU A 244 -15.38 16.93 -8.79
C LEU A 244 -14.73 18.00 -9.68
N ARG A 245 -15.52 18.89 -10.24
CA ARG A 245 -15.03 19.96 -11.13
C ARG A 245 -14.70 21.25 -10.37
N ARG A 246 -15.45 21.55 -9.31
CA ARG A 246 -15.28 22.79 -8.55
C ARG A 246 -15.70 22.63 -7.10
N VAL A 247 -14.95 23.26 -6.19
CA VAL A 247 -15.33 23.46 -4.80
C VAL A 247 -15.39 24.96 -4.54
N THR A 248 -16.49 25.48 -4.03
CA THR A 248 -16.65 26.89 -3.68
C THR A 248 -16.90 27.01 -2.19
N ASN A 249 -16.04 27.75 -1.47
CA ASN A 249 -16.20 27.98 -0.03
C ASN A 249 -17.16 29.14 0.25
N SER A 250 -17.38 29.41 1.55
CA SER A 250 -18.30 30.44 2.02
C SER A 250 -17.88 31.89 1.70
N LEU A 251 -16.63 32.09 1.28
CA LEU A 251 -16.09 33.37 0.83
C LEU A 251 -16.21 33.53 -0.70
N ASN A 252 -16.95 32.65 -1.37
CA ASN A 252 -17.04 32.53 -2.83
C ASN A 252 -15.69 32.29 -3.53
N GLN A 253 -14.70 31.78 -2.78
CA GLN A 253 -13.42 31.36 -3.34
C GLN A 253 -13.56 29.94 -3.89
N SER A 254 -13.04 29.73 -5.11
CA SER A 254 -13.26 28.47 -5.83
C SER A 254 -11.96 27.78 -6.23
N TRP A 255 -11.89 26.47 -5.98
CA TRP A 255 -10.89 25.59 -6.55
C TRP A 255 -11.48 24.88 -7.75
N ASN A 256 -10.78 24.88 -8.88
CA ASN A 256 -11.24 24.22 -10.10
C ASN A 256 -10.30 23.07 -10.44
N TYR A 257 -10.88 21.96 -10.88
CA TYR A 257 -10.18 20.73 -11.20
C TYR A 257 -10.45 20.37 -12.65
N THR A 258 -9.39 20.00 -13.38
CA THR A 258 -9.51 19.40 -14.71
C THR A 258 -8.98 17.99 -14.70
N TYR A 259 -9.42 17.19 -15.67
CA TYR A 259 -9.10 15.76 -15.73
C TYR A 259 -8.66 15.37 -17.14
N ASP A 260 -7.82 14.33 -17.23
CA ASP A 260 -7.60 13.63 -18.49
C ASP A 260 -8.79 12.68 -18.81
N LYS A 261 -8.65 11.87 -19.87
CA LYS A 261 -9.70 10.91 -20.27
C LYS A 261 -9.81 9.72 -19.32
N GLN A 262 -8.81 9.50 -18.48
CA GLN A 262 -8.73 8.43 -17.49
C GLN A 262 -9.20 8.90 -16.11
N GLY A 263 -9.63 10.15 -15.96
CA GLY A 263 -10.09 10.68 -14.67
C GLY A 263 -8.96 11.04 -13.72
N ASN A 264 -7.72 11.14 -14.20
CA ASN A 264 -6.62 11.67 -13.39
C ASN A 264 -6.69 13.21 -13.40
N VAL A 265 -6.52 13.84 -12.24
CA VAL A 265 -6.54 15.31 -12.10
C VAL A 265 -5.34 15.89 -12.85
N THR A 266 -5.55 16.67 -13.90
CA THR A 266 -4.46 17.28 -14.70
C THR A 266 -4.10 18.69 -14.24
N THR A 267 -5.08 19.44 -13.72
CA THR A 267 -4.82 20.77 -13.16
C THR A 267 -5.68 21.02 -11.93
N ILE A 268 -5.11 21.78 -11.00
CA ILE A 268 -5.83 22.39 -9.87
C ILE A 268 -5.58 23.89 -9.96
N ILE A 269 -6.65 24.68 -10.03
CA ILE A 269 -6.59 26.13 -10.04
C ILE A 269 -7.17 26.65 -8.73
N ASP A 270 -6.36 27.35 -7.95
CA ASP A 270 -6.77 27.96 -6.69
C ASP A 270 -7.59 29.25 -6.91
N PRO A 271 -8.20 29.81 -5.85
CA PRO A 271 -9.00 31.03 -5.95
C PRO A 271 -8.23 32.29 -6.37
N ALA A 272 -6.90 32.31 -6.19
CA ALA A 272 -6.02 33.39 -6.62
C ALA A 272 -5.58 33.25 -8.10
N GLY A 273 -6.02 32.19 -8.78
CA GLY A 273 -5.63 31.85 -10.16
C GLY A 273 -4.32 31.08 -10.25
N GLY A 274 -3.76 30.66 -9.12
CA GLY A 274 -2.60 29.79 -9.05
C GLY A 274 -2.90 28.43 -9.62
N MET A 275 -2.04 27.93 -10.51
CA MET A 275 -2.26 26.69 -11.24
C MET A 275 -1.16 25.68 -10.93
N GLU A 276 -1.56 24.52 -10.42
CA GLU A 276 -0.73 23.34 -10.33
C GLU A 276 -1.08 22.38 -11.48
N LYS A 277 -0.08 21.73 -12.05
CA LYS A 277 -0.26 20.74 -13.13
C LYS A 277 0.30 19.38 -12.74
N TYR A 278 -0.36 18.36 -13.24
CA TYR A 278 -0.06 16.96 -12.96
C TYR A 278 -0.03 16.21 -14.29
N GLU A 279 1.06 15.49 -14.52
CA GLU A 279 1.27 14.70 -15.74
C GLU A 279 1.36 13.23 -15.37
N TYR A 280 0.72 12.40 -16.18
CA TYR A 280 0.61 10.95 -15.95
C TYR A 280 1.12 10.16 -17.15
N ASP A 281 1.67 8.98 -16.90
CA ASP A 281 1.92 8.00 -17.96
C ASP A 281 0.64 7.26 -18.36
N VAL A 282 0.75 6.37 -19.36
CA VAL A 282 -0.38 5.58 -19.88
C VAL A 282 -0.99 4.60 -18.88
N LYS A 283 -0.28 4.31 -17.77
CA LYS A 283 -0.72 3.43 -16.68
C LYS A 283 -1.28 4.23 -15.50
N GLY A 284 -1.38 5.55 -15.61
CA GLY A 284 -1.88 6.44 -14.55
C GLY A 284 -0.86 6.77 -13.46
N ASN A 285 0.44 6.46 -13.67
CA ASN A 285 1.46 6.86 -12.70
C ASN A 285 1.75 8.36 -12.84
N LEU A 286 1.83 9.08 -11.71
CA LEU A 286 2.14 10.51 -11.69
C LEU A 286 3.62 10.74 -12.05
N VAL A 287 3.91 11.08 -13.30
CA VAL A 287 5.29 11.28 -13.79
C VAL A 287 5.82 12.68 -13.53
N ALA A 288 4.94 13.68 -13.39
CA ALA A 288 5.39 15.02 -13.00
C ALA A 288 4.35 15.82 -12.22
N THR A 289 4.83 16.66 -11.32
CA THR A 289 4.08 17.72 -10.65
C THR A 289 4.75 19.06 -10.94
N ILE A 290 3.98 20.05 -11.40
CA ILE A 290 4.46 21.40 -11.67
C ILE A 290 3.70 22.37 -10.77
N ASP A 291 4.41 23.06 -9.87
CA ASP A 291 3.80 24.06 -8.98
C ASP A 291 3.47 25.38 -9.71
N ILE A 292 2.78 26.28 -9.01
CA ILE A 292 2.42 27.63 -9.51
C ILE A 292 3.61 28.46 -10.01
N ARG A 293 4.83 28.17 -9.54
CA ARG A 293 6.07 28.87 -9.94
C ARG A 293 6.76 28.20 -11.13
N GLY A 294 6.22 27.10 -11.64
CA GLY A 294 6.84 26.27 -12.68
C GLY A 294 7.86 25.27 -12.15
N SER A 295 7.99 25.11 -10.83
CA SER A 295 8.90 24.15 -10.22
C SER A 295 8.41 22.73 -10.51
N ARG A 296 9.26 21.91 -11.14
CA ARG A 296 8.88 20.59 -11.62
C ARG A 296 9.52 19.49 -10.76
N VAL A 297 8.71 18.55 -10.29
CA VAL A 297 9.17 17.31 -9.65
C VAL A 297 8.79 16.15 -10.56
N GLU A 298 9.77 15.33 -10.96
CA GLU A 298 9.59 14.20 -11.86
C GLU A 298 9.72 12.87 -11.13
N ARG A 299 9.06 11.83 -11.64
CA ARG A 299 9.04 10.48 -11.08
C ARG A 299 9.18 9.46 -12.19
N GLU A 300 9.97 8.41 -11.94
CA GLU A 300 10.12 7.27 -12.84
C GLU A 300 9.71 5.98 -12.13
N TYR A 301 9.08 5.10 -12.90
CA TYR A 301 8.48 3.85 -12.42
C TYR A 301 9.04 2.67 -13.22
N ASP A 302 9.14 1.52 -12.59
CA ASP A 302 9.54 0.29 -13.28
C ASP A 302 8.37 -0.38 -14.02
N SER A 303 8.66 -1.55 -14.62
CA SER A 303 7.65 -2.34 -15.35
C SER A 303 6.47 -2.81 -14.49
N HIS A 304 6.67 -2.89 -13.16
CA HIS A 304 5.68 -3.30 -12.16
C HIS A 304 5.00 -2.09 -11.48
N ASN A 305 5.07 -0.90 -12.09
CA ASN A 305 4.48 0.35 -11.58
C ASN A 305 5.00 0.77 -10.20
N ARG A 306 6.21 0.34 -9.82
CA ARG A 306 6.84 0.76 -8.58
C ARG A 306 7.67 2.00 -8.82
N LEU A 307 7.55 2.99 -7.95
CA LEU A 307 8.36 4.22 -8.01
C LEU A 307 9.81 3.87 -7.70
N ILE A 308 10.71 4.17 -8.63
CA ILE A 308 12.15 3.87 -8.54
C ILE A 308 13.01 5.13 -8.44
N LYS A 309 12.53 6.27 -8.92
CA LYS A 309 13.31 7.51 -8.94
C LYS A 309 12.42 8.75 -8.82
N ILE A 310 12.91 9.75 -8.11
CA ILE A 310 12.32 11.09 -8.01
C ILE A 310 13.39 12.13 -8.35
N THR A 311 13.09 13.08 -9.24
CA THR A 311 13.93 14.25 -9.51
C THR A 311 13.21 15.49 -8.98
N ASP A 312 13.79 16.21 -8.02
CA ASP A 312 13.20 17.44 -7.48
C ASP A 312 13.45 18.65 -8.40
N SER A 313 12.82 19.78 -8.08
CA SER A 313 12.90 21.00 -8.89
C SER A 313 14.28 21.66 -8.93
N MET A 314 15.22 21.20 -8.10
CA MET A 314 16.61 21.66 -8.09
C MET A 314 17.53 20.68 -8.84
N GLY A 315 16.97 19.59 -9.38
CA GLY A 315 17.71 18.52 -10.05
C GLY A 315 18.31 17.48 -9.10
N ASN A 316 17.96 17.48 -7.81
CA ASN A 316 18.39 16.41 -6.92
C ASN A 316 17.61 15.14 -7.24
N ILE A 317 18.30 14.00 -7.22
CA ILE A 317 17.71 12.70 -7.55
C ILE A 317 17.62 11.85 -6.28
N THR A 318 16.49 11.22 -6.05
CA THR A 318 16.30 10.21 -5.01
C THR A 318 15.93 8.89 -5.66
N TYR A 319 16.75 7.85 -5.46
CA TYR A 319 16.40 6.48 -5.82
C TYR A 319 15.63 5.81 -4.68
N ILE A 320 14.65 4.97 -5.02
CA ILE A 320 13.86 4.22 -4.04
C ILE A 320 14.17 2.74 -4.18
N GLU A 321 14.74 2.17 -3.13
CA GLU A 321 15.09 0.74 -3.07
C GLU A 321 14.13 -0.02 -2.16
N ARG A 322 13.82 -1.25 -2.56
CA ARG A 322 12.88 -2.16 -1.88
C ARG A 322 13.52 -3.51 -1.61
N ASP A 323 13.20 -4.08 -0.46
CA ASP A 323 13.69 -5.40 -0.08
C ASP A 323 12.89 -6.51 -0.78
N MET A 324 13.23 -7.77 -0.50
CA MET A 324 12.55 -8.93 -1.10
C MET A 324 11.08 -9.08 -0.66
N LEU A 325 10.62 -8.29 0.32
CA LEU A 325 9.23 -8.20 0.75
C LEU A 325 8.58 -6.90 0.27
N GLU A 326 9.21 -6.21 -0.70
CA GLU A 326 8.76 -4.94 -1.29
C GLU A 326 8.68 -3.76 -0.31
N THR A 327 9.28 -3.90 0.86
CA THR A 327 9.35 -2.84 1.85
C THR A 327 10.41 -1.84 1.43
N VAL A 328 10.05 -0.55 1.38
CA VAL A 328 11.02 0.52 1.10
C VAL A 328 11.97 0.64 2.29
N PHE A 329 13.27 0.40 2.06
CA PHE A 329 14.26 0.41 3.15
C PHE A 329 15.32 1.51 3.02
N GLU A 330 15.42 2.21 1.88
CA GLU A 330 16.28 3.39 1.75
C GLU A 330 15.78 4.39 0.69
N ALA A 331 15.98 5.69 0.96
CA ALA A 331 15.83 6.78 0.01
C ALA A 331 17.14 7.58 -0.04
N THR A 332 18.02 7.26 -0.98
CA THR A 332 19.33 7.94 -1.09
C THR A 332 19.19 9.21 -1.92
N LYS A 333 19.33 10.38 -1.29
CA LYS A 333 19.30 11.69 -1.97
C LYS A 333 20.67 12.02 -2.56
N PHE A 334 20.75 12.08 -3.88
CA PHE A 334 21.91 12.56 -4.64
C PHE A 334 21.71 14.03 -4.99
N THR A 335 22.55 14.91 -4.44
CA THR A 335 22.74 16.27 -4.94
C THR A 335 23.90 16.21 -5.92
N PRO A 336 23.70 16.31 -7.24
CA PRO A 336 24.82 16.20 -8.17
C PRO A 336 25.87 17.28 -7.85
N PRO A 337 27.09 16.91 -7.42
CA PRO A 337 28.20 17.83 -7.51
C PRO A 337 28.60 17.92 -8.98
N PHE A 338 29.05 19.09 -9.39
CA PHE A 338 29.55 19.40 -10.74
C PHE A 338 30.35 18.24 -11.39
N ASN A 339 30.05 17.99 -12.69
CA ASN A 339 30.73 17.08 -13.62
C ASN A 339 30.71 15.57 -13.27
N ILE A 340 29.65 14.88 -13.69
CA ILE A 340 29.69 13.43 -13.87
C ILE A 340 30.58 13.12 -15.09
N HIS A 341 31.77 12.57 -14.85
CA HIS A 341 32.48 11.82 -15.88
C HIS A 341 31.82 10.43 -15.97
N VAL A 342 30.99 10.23 -17.00
CA VAL A 342 30.50 8.90 -17.37
C VAL A 342 31.73 8.09 -17.80
N VAL A 343 32.08 7.07 -17.04
CA VAL A 343 33.13 6.12 -17.42
C VAL A 343 32.45 5.06 -18.29
N GLU A 344 32.74 5.04 -19.59
CA GLU A 344 32.31 3.95 -20.47
C GLU A 344 32.97 2.64 -20.03
N VAL A 345 32.14 1.66 -19.64
CA VAL A 345 32.58 0.31 -19.26
C VAL A 345 32.51 -0.58 -20.52
N PRO A 346 33.62 -1.21 -20.94
CA PRO A 346 33.63 -2.07 -22.13
C PRO A 346 32.76 -3.34 -21.97
N GLN A 347 32.22 -3.84 -23.08
CA GLN A 347 31.35 -5.03 -23.10
C GLN A 347 31.99 -6.27 -22.45
N HIS A 348 33.30 -6.49 -22.61
CA HIS A 348 33.97 -7.65 -22.01
C HIS A 348 33.99 -7.60 -20.47
N VAL A 349 33.95 -6.40 -19.90
CA VAL A 349 33.83 -6.21 -18.45
C VAL A 349 32.41 -6.56 -18.03
N ILE A 350 31.40 -6.10 -18.78
CA ILE A 350 29.97 -6.45 -18.56
C ILE A 350 29.77 -7.96 -18.59
N ASP A 351 30.37 -8.64 -19.56
CA ASP A 351 30.30 -10.10 -19.69
C ASP A 351 30.98 -10.80 -18.51
N THR A 352 32.13 -10.30 -18.05
CA THR A 352 32.79 -10.80 -16.85
C THR A 352 31.94 -10.62 -15.59
N ILE A 353 31.17 -9.52 -15.49
CA ILE A 353 30.26 -9.35 -14.34
C ILE A 353 29.19 -10.44 -14.34
N LYS A 354 28.63 -10.78 -15.50
CA LYS A 354 27.63 -11.86 -15.62
C LYS A 354 28.23 -13.23 -15.26
N GLU A 355 29.48 -13.48 -15.64
CA GLU A 355 30.20 -14.74 -15.33
C GLU A 355 30.48 -14.92 -13.83
N LEU A 356 30.67 -13.83 -13.09
CA LEU A 356 31.05 -13.89 -11.67
C LEU A 356 29.84 -14.05 -10.72
N GLN A 357 28.61 -13.99 -11.23
CA GLN A 357 27.41 -14.18 -10.41
C GLN A 357 27.36 -15.57 -9.77
N GLY A 358 27.15 -15.60 -8.45
CA GLY A 358 27.17 -16.81 -7.63
C GLY A 358 28.58 -17.36 -7.33
N THR A 359 29.65 -16.66 -7.75
CA THR A 359 31.02 -17.11 -7.54
C THR A 359 31.70 -16.35 -6.40
N LEU A 360 32.63 -17.00 -5.70
CA LEU A 360 33.48 -16.35 -4.70
C LEU A 360 34.80 -15.86 -5.34
N GLU A 361 34.74 -15.32 -6.54
CA GLU A 361 35.89 -14.82 -7.31
C GLU A 361 35.78 -13.33 -7.62
N ALA A 362 36.94 -12.69 -7.75
CA ALA A 362 37.11 -11.29 -8.09
C ALA A 362 38.08 -11.14 -9.27
N THR A 363 37.76 -10.25 -10.21
CA THR A 363 38.62 -9.86 -11.32
C THR A 363 39.06 -8.41 -11.17
N LEU A 364 40.37 -8.18 -11.21
CA LEU A 364 41.01 -6.89 -11.12
C LEU A 364 41.42 -6.38 -12.50
N TYR A 365 41.16 -5.11 -12.79
CA TYR A 365 41.48 -4.45 -14.05
C TYR A 365 42.39 -3.24 -13.85
N ASP A 366 43.24 -2.95 -14.84
CA ASP A 366 43.99 -1.68 -14.93
C ASP A 366 43.12 -0.54 -15.48
N ASP A 367 43.71 0.64 -15.64
CA ASP A 367 43.07 1.85 -16.18
C ASP A 367 42.69 1.74 -17.67
N LYS A 368 43.06 0.64 -18.33
CA LYS A 368 42.75 0.30 -19.72
C LYS A 368 41.86 -0.93 -19.84
N TRP A 369 41.27 -1.40 -18.74
CA TRP A 369 40.41 -2.59 -18.70
C TRP A 369 41.11 -3.90 -19.06
N ASN A 370 42.43 -4.00 -18.89
CA ASN A 370 43.15 -5.26 -18.97
C ASN A 370 43.07 -5.99 -17.63
N VAL A 371 42.83 -7.30 -17.65
CA VAL A 371 42.83 -8.13 -16.44
C VAL A 371 44.24 -8.18 -15.86
N ILE A 372 44.39 -7.69 -14.63
CA ILE A 372 45.63 -7.75 -13.85
C ILE A 372 45.66 -9.05 -13.02
N ALA A 373 44.53 -9.42 -12.43
CA ALA A 373 44.43 -10.59 -11.56
C ALA A 373 43.02 -11.16 -11.51
N ARG A 374 42.92 -12.47 -11.26
CA ARG A 374 41.70 -13.14 -10.82
C ARG A 374 42.00 -13.84 -9.50
N VAL A 375 41.25 -13.54 -8.46
CA VAL A 375 41.53 -14.01 -7.10
C VAL A 375 40.25 -14.41 -6.38
N PRO A 376 40.32 -15.37 -5.44
CA PRO A 376 39.21 -15.62 -4.53
C PRO A 376 38.89 -14.36 -3.72
N VAL A 377 37.60 -14.09 -3.47
CA VAL A 377 37.14 -12.92 -2.70
C VAL A 377 37.77 -12.86 -1.30
N LYS A 378 38.03 -14.02 -0.68
CA LYS A 378 38.72 -14.12 0.62
C LYS A 378 40.13 -13.53 0.62
N ASP A 379 40.79 -13.50 -0.53
CA ASP A 379 42.18 -13.03 -0.69
C ASP A 379 42.22 -11.58 -1.25
N LEU A 380 41.06 -11.01 -1.56
CA LEU A 380 40.94 -9.71 -2.24
C LEU A 380 41.55 -8.56 -1.44
N TYR A 381 41.41 -8.59 -0.11
CA TYR A 381 41.98 -7.57 0.77
C TYR A 381 43.51 -7.48 0.63
N ASP A 382 44.19 -8.63 0.61
CA ASP A 382 45.65 -8.71 0.50
C ASP A 382 46.15 -8.28 -0.88
N VAL A 383 45.33 -8.47 -1.92
CA VAL A 383 45.61 -7.99 -3.28
C VAL A 383 45.50 -6.48 -3.34
N VAL A 384 44.41 -5.90 -2.84
CA VAL A 384 44.19 -4.45 -2.81
C VAL A 384 45.26 -3.74 -1.98
N ALA A 385 45.70 -4.35 -0.87
CA ALA A 385 46.76 -3.80 -0.02
C ALA A 385 48.12 -3.64 -0.76
N LYS A 386 48.36 -4.49 -1.78
CA LYS A 386 49.60 -4.52 -2.57
C LYS A 386 49.55 -3.65 -3.83
N LEU A 387 48.42 -3.03 -4.14
CA LEU A 387 48.30 -2.14 -5.31
C LEU A 387 49.16 -0.89 -5.15
N GLU A 388 49.66 -0.42 -6.29
CA GLU A 388 50.46 0.79 -6.36
C GLU A 388 49.59 2.01 -6.02
N PRO A 389 49.97 2.84 -5.04
CA PRO A 389 49.21 4.03 -4.69
C PRO A 389 49.09 5.01 -5.87
N GLY A 390 47.91 5.61 -6.05
CA GLY A 390 47.66 6.64 -7.06
C GLY A 390 47.38 6.13 -8.49
N LYS A 391 47.32 4.81 -8.70
CA LYS A 391 46.83 4.20 -9.95
C LYS A 391 45.33 3.88 -9.88
N VAL A 392 44.69 3.83 -11.05
CA VAL A 392 43.27 3.48 -11.21
C VAL A 392 43.14 1.97 -11.44
N TYR A 393 42.26 1.32 -10.68
CA TYR A 393 42.01 -0.12 -10.77
C TYR A 393 40.51 -0.43 -10.59
N ALA A 394 39.91 -1.23 -11.46
CA ALA A 394 38.53 -1.70 -11.28
C ALA A 394 38.49 -3.12 -10.69
N ILE A 395 37.49 -3.42 -9.84
CA ILE A 395 37.39 -4.70 -9.13
C ILE A 395 35.98 -5.28 -9.26
N VAL A 396 35.82 -6.26 -10.13
CA VAL A 396 34.54 -6.92 -10.34
C VAL A 396 34.48 -8.20 -9.52
N TYR A 397 33.51 -8.35 -8.61
CA TYR A 397 33.28 -9.56 -7.84
C TYR A 397 31.84 -9.62 -7.32
N ASP A 398 31.37 -10.81 -6.97
CA ASP A 398 30.05 -11.01 -6.35
C ASP A 398 30.17 -11.15 -4.82
N GLY A 399 29.82 -10.08 -4.08
CA GLY A 399 29.83 -10.11 -2.61
C GLY A 399 29.64 -8.75 -1.92
N ILE A 400 29.62 -8.76 -0.58
CA ILE A 400 29.43 -7.56 0.25
C ILE A 400 30.74 -6.79 0.39
N ILE A 401 30.72 -5.48 0.12
CA ILE A 401 31.83 -4.57 0.44
C ILE A 401 31.82 -4.27 1.94
N THR A 402 32.95 -4.47 2.60
CA THR A 402 33.12 -4.09 4.02
C THR A 402 33.62 -2.65 4.15
N GLN A 403 33.29 -1.95 5.23
CA GLN A 403 33.83 -0.61 5.53
C GLN A 403 35.37 -0.60 5.49
N ARG A 404 35.99 -1.67 6.00
CA ARG A 404 37.45 -1.86 5.99
C ARG A 404 38.05 -1.88 4.58
N MET A 405 37.33 -2.40 3.58
CA MET A 405 37.75 -2.38 2.17
C MET A 405 37.64 -0.98 1.56
N LEU A 406 36.60 -0.22 1.91
CA LEU A 406 36.43 1.17 1.46
C LEU A 406 37.52 2.07 2.02
N ASP A 407 37.85 1.93 3.29
CA ASP A 407 38.91 2.71 3.94
C ASP A 407 40.27 2.39 3.31
N LEU A 408 40.56 1.11 3.03
CA LEU A 408 41.78 0.68 2.35
C LEU A 408 41.91 1.27 0.93
N ALA A 409 40.81 1.27 0.16
CA ALA A 409 40.80 1.80 -1.19
C ALA A 409 40.95 3.32 -1.23
N TYR A 410 40.34 4.03 -0.26
CA TYR A 410 40.51 5.46 -0.06
C TYR A 410 41.97 5.82 0.27
N ASP A 411 42.58 5.13 1.23
CA ASP A 411 43.98 5.35 1.64
C ASP A 411 44.97 5.14 0.47
N LYS A 412 44.61 4.27 -0.48
CA LYS A 412 45.41 3.98 -1.68
C LYS A 412 45.07 4.85 -2.89
N GLN A 413 44.08 5.73 -2.78
CA GLN A 413 43.54 6.56 -3.88
C GLN A 413 43.06 5.73 -5.10
N VAL A 414 42.45 4.57 -4.85
CA VAL A 414 41.97 3.65 -5.91
C VAL A 414 40.51 3.96 -6.24
N LYS A 415 40.18 4.06 -7.54
CA LYS A 415 38.78 4.19 -8.03
C LYS A 415 38.17 2.82 -8.28
N LEU A 416 37.27 2.36 -7.42
CA LEU A 416 36.69 1.01 -7.49
C LEU A 416 35.39 0.95 -8.31
N LEU A 417 35.41 0.27 -9.46
CA LEU A 417 34.17 -0.21 -10.09
C LEU A 417 33.74 -1.49 -9.37
N ILE A 418 32.59 -1.53 -8.69
CA ILE A 418 32.17 -2.69 -7.88
C ILE A 418 30.77 -3.13 -8.27
N ALA A 419 30.65 -4.36 -8.78
CA ALA A 419 29.38 -4.88 -9.23
C ALA A 419 28.71 -5.83 -8.22
N ASN A 420 28.28 -5.36 -7.03
CA ASN A 420 27.06 -5.87 -6.34
C ASN A 420 26.68 -5.08 -5.05
N LYS A 421 25.56 -5.50 -4.43
CA LYS A 421 24.83 -5.04 -3.23
C LYS A 421 25.69 -4.36 -2.18
N ILE A 422 25.32 -3.12 -1.89
CA ILE A 422 25.88 -2.30 -0.82
C ILE A 422 25.43 -2.93 0.50
N GLY A 423 26.37 -3.45 1.30
CA GLY A 423 26.09 -3.80 2.70
C GLY A 423 25.91 -2.53 3.54
N ASN A 424 25.58 -2.67 4.84
CA ASN A 424 25.57 -1.52 5.75
C ASN A 424 26.95 -0.83 5.78
N ILE A 425 27.07 0.28 5.06
CA ILE A 425 28.27 1.11 4.98
C ILE A 425 27.97 2.38 5.76
N GLU A 426 28.63 2.55 6.90
CA GLU A 426 28.40 3.67 7.83
C GLU A 426 28.97 4.99 7.28
N ARG A 427 30.00 4.94 6.41
CA ARG A 427 30.65 6.14 5.87
C ARG A 427 31.23 5.93 4.47
N ARG A 428 30.93 6.87 3.56
CA ARG A 428 31.54 6.95 2.21
C ARG A 428 32.70 7.97 2.20
N PRO A 429 33.95 7.55 1.94
CA PRO A 429 35.07 8.47 1.78
C PRO A 429 34.95 9.34 0.51
N PRO A 430 35.40 10.61 0.52
CA PRO A 430 35.36 11.47 -0.67
C PRO A 430 36.19 10.90 -1.84
N GLY A 431 35.70 10.96 -3.08
CA GLY A 431 36.50 10.61 -4.28
C GLY A 431 36.48 9.13 -4.69
N ILE A 432 35.76 8.26 -3.97
CA ILE A 432 35.42 6.90 -4.45
C ILE A 432 34.17 6.99 -5.33
N GLN A 433 34.30 6.63 -6.61
CA GLN A 433 33.17 6.40 -7.50
C GLN A 433 32.76 4.94 -7.38
N MET A 434 31.54 4.66 -6.92
CA MET A 434 30.93 3.33 -6.99
C MET A 434 29.90 3.35 -8.12
N LEU A 435 29.95 2.37 -8.99
CA LEU A 435 28.91 2.10 -9.98
C LEU A 435 28.29 0.77 -9.57
N THR A 436 26.99 0.77 -9.26
CA THR A 436 26.27 -0.46 -8.96
C THR A 436 26.09 -1.29 -10.23
N PHE A 437 25.76 -2.57 -10.08
CA PHE A 437 25.49 -3.45 -11.23
C PHE A 437 24.41 -2.88 -12.16
N ASN A 438 23.41 -2.19 -11.59
CA ASN A 438 22.33 -1.52 -12.34
C ASN A 438 22.76 -0.18 -12.95
N ASP A 439 23.88 0.41 -12.55
CA ASP A 439 24.43 1.62 -13.18
C ASP A 439 25.32 1.29 -14.39
N ILE A 440 25.72 0.01 -14.53
CA ILE A 440 26.66 -0.47 -15.58
C ILE A 440 25.92 -1.18 -16.72
N LEU A 441 24.83 -1.90 -16.41
CA LEU A 441 23.90 -2.47 -17.39
C LEU A 441 22.89 -1.41 -17.88
#